data_AF-A0A9W8I420-F1
#
_entry.id   AF-A0A9W8I420-F1
#
_cell.length_a   1.000
_cell.length_b   1.000
_cell.length_c   1.000
_cell.angle_alpha   90.00
_cell.angle_beta   90.00
_cell.angle_gamma   90.00
#
_symmetry.space_group_name_H-M   'P 1'
#
loop_
_entity.id
_entity.type
_entity.pdbx_description
1 polymer ?
#
loop_
_entity_poly.entity_id
_entity_poly.type
_entity_poly.pdbx_seq_one_letter_code
_entity_poly.pdbx_strand_id
1 'polypeptide(L)'
;MPTVVERQRSTSQTAESPTPSQNGIFAAVTSFFGRVSTQQSAPPTASSLASPAPPAMYSNASSNSNLSRGTIEFPGMRPSGTESRPGETSDPNMDMLLHQLEQQNQQIMKDNKARVFAQEQVVERETEDDVDWDFWGNLINNYEQVTRSEPRKLARSVYRGIPKAIRGTVWQQMAKSRSDPALGARFRRLVAQRTEPNSEGARHEKQIRHDLTRTFPKLDYFRDADGAGQEGLFSVLRAYALFDPEVGYCQGLSFVVGPLLLNMPDEEAFCLLVKLMYTYGLRGHFLPTMDDLQLRLYQFEHVFADSLPWLSRHFQEQGVLPTMYVSQWLMTMFAYRLPIELTFRLFDVVFAEGLDCLLRVAVAVLKRSQTRLLTLDFEAILQYLNDGPLFAFYSHAAPDMLVRDANQVSINSRTLQKLRRQYIEEMQRRMAEEEEANRERSENEQLKQECAQLRNKLQELTSKPNSDANATSQKSLQQDLAQQRQENQELVAKVKELELRLKDERATAEAQLKADMDHLAQKNVQLTIKNQQLEDSLQDMEEALVQIKMLYAESENQRETMTKKFEDLRKALT
;
A
#
# COMPACT_ATOMS: atom_id res chain seq x y z
N MET A 1 -39.84 -45.34 47.07
CA MET A 1 -39.64 -45.96 45.75
C MET A 1 -39.74 -44.88 44.68
N PRO A 2 -38.64 -44.23 44.27
CA PRO A 2 -38.64 -43.37 43.10
C PRO A 2 -38.08 -44.13 41.88
N THR A 3 -38.77 -44.00 40.75
CA THR A 3 -38.35 -44.49 39.44
C THR A 3 -37.64 -43.37 38.69
N VAL A 4 -36.44 -43.68 38.21
CA VAL A 4 -35.52 -42.82 37.46
C VAL A 4 -36.05 -42.59 36.05
N VAL A 5 -36.07 -41.33 35.59
CA VAL A 5 -36.18 -40.98 34.17
C VAL A 5 -35.11 -39.95 33.84
N GLU A 6 -34.15 -40.36 33.01
CA GLU A 6 -33.10 -39.55 32.41
C GLU A 6 -33.69 -38.43 31.53
N ARG A 7 -33.19 -37.20 31.69
CA ARG A 7 -33.31 -36.14 30.69
C ARG A 7 -31.93 -35.76 30.17
N GLN A 8 -31.72 -36.05 28.90
CA GLN A 8 -30.58 -35.61 28.10
C GLN A 8 -30.53 -34.07 28.05
N ARG A 9 -29.33 -33.52 28.28
CA ARG A 9 -29.00 -32.11 28.11
C ARG A 9 -28.84 -31.82 26.62
N SER A 10 -29.73 -31.01 26.06
CA SER A 10 -29.51 -30.33 24.79
C SER A 10 -28.68 -29.07 25.05
N THR A 11 -27.52 -29.01 24.40
CA THR A 11 -26.60 -27.88 24.38
C THR A 11 -27.25 -26.66 23.73
N SER A 12 -27.28 -25.56 24.49
CA SER A 12 -27.71 -24.25 24.02
C SER A 12 -26.79 -23.75 22.90
N GLN A 13 -27.40 -23.44 21.75
CA GLN A 13 -26.76 -22.63 20.71
C GLN A 13 -26.47 -21.25 21.29
N THR A 14 -25.19 -20.88 21.30
CA THR A 14 -24.69 -19.54 21.53
C THR A 14 -25.23 -18.62 20.45
N ALA A 15 -26.04 -17.64 20.84
CA ALA A 15 -26.42 -16.52 20.00
C ALA A 15 -25.17 -15.68 19.74
N GLU A 16 -24.68 -15.67 18.50
CA GLU A 16 -23.68 -14.71 18.04
C GLU A 16 -24.30 -13.31 18.08
N SER A 17 -23.68 -12.43 18.88
CA SER A 17 -23.92 -11.00 18.87
C SER A 17 -23.35 -10.41 17.57
N PRO A 18 -24.09 -9.51 16.87
CA PRO A 18 -23.56 -8.85 15.69
C PRO A 18 -22.56 -7.77 16.14
N THR A 19 -21.30 -7.89 15.72
CA THR A 19 -20.29 -6.84 15.89
C THR A 19 -20.58 -5.65 14.96
N PRO A 20 -20.59 -4.39 15.43
CA PRO A 20 -20.89 -3.24 14.57
C PRO A 20 -19.66 -2.70 13.82
N SER A 21 -19.88 -2.23 12.59
CA SER A 21 -19.07 -1.29 11.77
C SER A 21 -17.71 -1.69 11.14
N GLN A 22 -17.03 -2.76 11.57
CA GLN A 22 -15.72 -3.12 10.97
C GLN A 22 -15.81 -3.70 9.53
N ASN A 23 -16.94 -4.31 9.17
CA ASN A 23 -17.20 -4.82 7.81
C ASN A 23 -17.27 -3.71 6.73
N GLY A 24 -17.50 -2.46 7.13
CA GLY A 24 -17.59 -1.34 6.18
C GLY A 24 -16.25 -0.99 5.55
N ILE A 25 -15.15 -1.07 6.30
CA ILE A 25 -13.80 -0.78 5.81
C ILE A 25 -13.33 -1.89 4.90
N PHE A 26 -13.52 -3.16 5.29
CA PHE A 26 -13.19 -4.30 4.41
C PHE A 26 -13.93 -4.18 3.06
N ALA A 27 -15.22 -3.85 3.07
CA ALA A 27 -16.01 -3.62 1.87
C ALA A 27 -15.54 -2.40 1.06
N ALA A 28 -15.20 -1.29 1.71
CA ALA A 28 -14.67 -0.09 1.07
C ALA A 28 -13.29 -0.36 0.43
N VAL A 29 -12.42 -1.10 1.11
CA VAL A 29 -11.06 -1.42 0.66
C VAL A 29 -11.09 -2.43 -0.50
N THR A 30 -11.96 -3.45 -0.43
CA THR A 30 -12.15 -4.40 -1.54
C THR A 30 -12.73 -3.75 -2.79
N SER A 31 -13.51 -2.67 -2.64
CA SER A 31 -14.05 -1.92 -3.79
C SER A 31 -12.97 -1.30 -4.70
N PHE A 32 -11.80 -0.92 -4.15
CA PHE A 32 -10.68 -0.35 -4.93
C PHE A 32 -10.18 -1.29 -6.01
N PHE A 33 -10.25 -2.57 -5.73
CA PHE A 33 -9.79 -3.58 -6.65
C PHE A 33 -10.90 -4.00 -7.64
N GLY A 34 -12.16 -3.57 -7.48
CA GLY A 34 -13.28 -3.91 -8.36
C GLY A 34 -13.43 -3.04 -9.62
N ARG A 35 -12.79 -1.85 -9.65
CA ARG A 35 -12.90 -0.91 -10.77
C ARG A 35 -11.90 -1.25 -11.89
N VAL A 36 -12.21 -2.27 -12.69
CA VAL A 36 -11.68 -2.35 -14.06
C VAL A 36 -12.83 -2.77 -14.96
N SER A 37 -13.39 -1.83 -15.72
CA SER A 37 -14.18 -2.16 -16.90
C SER A 37 -14.15 -1.06 -17.95
N THR A 38 -13.64 -1.44 -19.13
CA THR A 38 -14.04 -0.99 -20.46
C THR A 38 -14.01 0.51 -20.79
N GLN A 39 -12.89 0.97 -21.37
CA GLN A 39 -12.94 2.00 -22.41
C GLN A 39 -12.77 1.33 -23.78
N GLN A 40 -13.89 0.90 -24.36
CA GLN A 40 -14.06 0.94 -25.82
C GLN A 40 -15.13 1.99 -26.09
N SER A 41 -14.68 3.09 -26.68
CA SER A 41 -15.51 4.18 -27.16
C SER A 41 -16.38 3.72 -28.33
N ALA A 42 -17.70 3.71 -28.15
CA ALA A 42 -18.67 3.80 -29.23
C ALA A 42 -19.41 5.15 -29.12
N PRO A 43 -19.66 5.86 -30.23
CA PRO A 43 -20.23 7.21 -30.20
C PRO A 43 -21.75 7.16 -29.96
N PRO A 44 -22.37 8.25 -29.48
CA PRO A 44 -23.79 8.28 -29.19
C PRO A 44 -24.58 8.55 -30.48
N THR A 45 -25.54 7.70 -30.82
CA THR A 45 -26.59 8.01 -31.81
C THR A 45 -27.89 8.28 -31.10
N ALA A 46 -28.34 9.54 -31.22
CA ALA A 46 -29.70 9.97 -30.91
C ALA A 46 -30.69 9.44 -31.96
N SER A 47 -31.87 9.04 -31.50
CA SER A 47 -33.03 8.65 -32.32
C SER A 47 -33.74 9.88 -32.91
N SER A 48 -34.14 9.83 -34.18
CA SER A 48 -35.46 10.29 -34.68
C SER A 48 -35.63 10.16 -36.21
N LEU A 49 -36.69 9.44 -36.61
CA LEU A 49 -37.59 9.64 -37.76
C LEU A 49 -37.20 9.25 -39.22
N ALA A 50 -37.95 8.23 -39.69
CA ALA A 50 -38.66 8.07 -40.97
C ALA A 50 -37.97 7.55 -42.26
N SER A 51 -38.45 6.38 -42.70
CA SER A 51 -38.37 5.67 -44.01
C SER A 51 -38.90 6.51 -45.22
N PRO A 52 -38.86 6.06 -46.51
CA PRO A 52 -38.65 4.69 -47.05
C PRO A 52 -37.75 4.51 -48.31
N ALA A 53 -37.49 3.24 -48.65
CA ALA A 53 -36.85 2.68 -49.88
C ALA A 53 -37.75 2.84 -51.15
N PRO A 54 -37.47 2.30 -52.38
CA PRO A 54 -36.43 1.35 -52.90
C PRO A 54 -35.96 1.70 -54.37
N PRO A 55 -35.65 0.79 -55.36
CA PRO A 55 -35.02 -0.55 -55.42
C PRO A 55 -33.83 -0.67 -56.43
N ALA A 56 -33.30 -1.91 -56.53
CA ALA A 56 -32.18 -2.47 -57.30
C ALA A 56 -32.20 -2.39 -58.85
N MET A 57 -31.03 -2.61 -59.49
CA MET A 57 -30.88 -3.29 -60.81
C MET A 57 -29.48 -3.91 -61.04
N TYR A 58 -29.49 -5.21 -61.43
CA TYR A 58 -28.77 -5.90 -62.54
C TYR A 58 -27.35 -5.43 -62.98
N SER A 59 -26.27 -6.22 -62.93
CA SER A 59 -25.86 -7.46 -63.66
C SER A 59 -24.95 -7.23 -64.89
N ASN A 60 -23.90 -8.07 -64.96
CA ASN A 60 -23.23 -8.66 -66.15
C ASN A 60 -21.97 -8.06 -66.80
N ALA A 61 -21.04 -9.02 -67.06
CA ALA A 61 -20.24 -9.28 -68.26
C ALA A 61 -18.71 -9.02 -68.24
N SER A 62 -17.99 -10.11 -67.89
CA SER A 62 -16.95 -10.84 -68.67
C SER A 62 -16.15 -10.18 -69.81
N SER A 63 -14.80 -10.32 -69.78
CA SER A 63 -14.01 -11.26 -70.64
C SER A 63 -12.59 -10.79 -71.03
N ASN A 64 -11.64 -11.74 -70.97
CA ASN A 64 -10.39 -11.96 -71.74
C ASN A 64 -9.16 -11.06 -71.48
N SER A 65 -7.89 -11.53 -71.49
CA SER A 65 -7.26 -12.85 -71.74
C SER A 65 -5.73 -12.81 -71.51
N ASN A 66 -5.13 -13.98 -71.18
CA ASN A 66 -3.80 -14.54 -71.54
C ASN A 66 -2.46 -13.86 -71.12
N LEU A 67 -1.58 -14.56 -70.37
CA LEU A 67 -0.52 -15.47 -70.89
C LEU A 67 0.39 -16.11 -69.80
N SER A 68 0.34 -17.46 -69.75
CA SER A 68 1.38 -18.52 -69.57
C SER A 68 2.63 -18.42 -68.67
N ARG A 69 2.56 -19.12 -67.51
CA ARG A 69 3.23 -20.39 -67.06
C ARG A 69 4.61 -20.83 -67.62
N GLY A 70 5.49 -21.29 -66.71
CA GLY A 70 6.54 -22.30 -67.01
C GLY A 70 7.55 -22.58 -65.89
N THR A 71 7.29 -23.61 -65.06
CA THR A 71 8.23 -24.27 -64.12
C THR A 71 8.72 -25.58 -64.75
N ILE A 72 9.91 -26.11 -64.41
CA ILE A 72 10.23 -27.56 -64.23
C ILE A 72 11.72 -27.79 -63.80
N GLU A 73 11.86 -28.46 -62.63
CA GLU A 73 12.72 -29.58 -62.18
C GLU A 73 14.25 -29.73 -62.41
N PHE A 74 14.90 -30.35 -61.40
CA PHE A 74 16.28 -30.86 -61.32
C PHE A 74 16.31 -32.40 -61.27
N PRO A 75 17.41 -33.05 -61.73
CA PRO A 75 17.99 -34.18 -60.96
C PRO A 75 19.52 -34.41 -61.07
N GLY A 76 20.14 -34.96 -60.00
CA GLY A 76 21.06 -36.13 -60.06
C GLY A 76 22.61 -36.01 -60.17
N MET A 77 23.30 -36.37 -59.07
CA MET A 77 24.59 -37.12 -58.86
C MET A 77 25.96 -36.81 -59.57
N ARG A 78 27.03 -36.89 -58.73
CA ARG A 78 28.53 -36.86 -58.85
C ARG A 78 29.18 -37.99 -59.71
N PRO A 79 30.54 -38.16 -59.88
CA PRO A 79 31.77 -37.54 -59.28
C PRO A 79 33.00 -37.31 -60.24
N SER A 80 34.18 -36.99 -59.66
CA SER A 80 35.61 -37.04 -60.14
C SER A 80 36.20 -35.75 -60.74
N GLY A 81 37.45 -35.29 -60.46
CA GLY A 81 38.59 -35.71 -59.63
C GLY A 81 39.77 -34.71 -59.83
N THR A 82 40.77 -34.70 -58.92
CA THR A 82 42.15 -34.10 -59.00
C THR A 82 42.26 -32.56 -59.15
N GLU A 83 43.14 -31.75 -58.54
CA GLU A 83 44.38 -31.87 -57.75
C GLU A 83 44.76 -30.45 -57.20
N SER A 84 45.47 -30.36 -56.07
CA SER A 84 46.50 -29.33 -55.67
C SER A 84 46.15 -27.87 -55.24
N ARG A 85 46.71 -27.47 -54.07
CA ARG A 85 46.74 -26.15 -53.35
C ARG A 85 47.72 -25.10 -53.98
N PRO A 86 47.95 -23.89 -53.41
CA PRO A 86 47.08 -22.80 -52.91
C PRO A 86 47.49 -21.40 -53.49
N GLY A 87 46.62 -20.40 -53.45
CA GLY A 87 47.01 -19.01 -53.76
C GLY A 87 45.85 -18.03 -53.67
N GLU A 88 46.01 -16.98 -52.87
CA GLU A 88 45.05 -15.91 -52.64
C GLU A 88 44.74 -15.16 -53.95
N THR A 89 43.50 -15.22 -54.41
CA THR A 89 42.90 -14.23 -55.29
C THR A 89 41.47 -14.01 -54.81
N SER A 90 41.21 -12.87 -54.17
CA SER A 90 39.86 -12.45 -53.79
C SER A 90 39.02 -12.28 -55.05
N ASP A 91 37.89 -12.97 -55.07
CA ASP A 91 36.98 -13.00 -56.21
C ASP A 91 36.28 -11.63 -56.33
N PRO A 92 36.41 -10.87 -57.43
CA PRO A 92 35.85 -9.52 -57.55
C PRO A 92 34.31 -9.48 -57.40
N ASN A 93 33.65 -10.63 -57.59
CA ASN A 93 32.23 -10.78 -57.32
C ASN A 93 31.91 -10.87 -55.81
N MET A 94 32.83 -11.38 -55.00
CA MET A 94 32.72 -11.43 -53.54
C MET A 94 32.94 -10.05 -52.92
N ASP A 95 33.91 -9.28 -53.44
CA ASP A 95 34.17 -7.90 -52.97
C ASP A 95 33.01 -6.96 -53.35
N MET A 96 32.40 -7.15 -54.52
CA MET A 96 31.19 -6.41 -54.89
C MET A 96 29.99 -6.78 -54.00
N LEU A 97 29.84 -8.06 -53.64
CA LEU A 97 28.80 -8.54 -52.74
C LEU A 97 29.01 -8.05 -51.30
N LEU A 98 30.25 -8.04 -50.83
CA LEU A 98 30.67 -7.45 -49.54
C LEU A 98 30.37 -5.96 -49.50
N HIS A 99 30.77 -5.22 -50.55
CA HIS A 99 30.49 -3.80 -50.64
C HIS A 99 28.99 -3.50 -50.74
N GLN A 100 28.19 -4.35 -51.41
CA GLN A 100 26.72 -4.24 -51.42
C GLN A 100 26.11 -4.52 -50.04
N LEU A 101 26.59 -5.55 -49.32
CA LEU A 101 26.18 -5.85 -47.95
C LEU A 101 26.54 -4.71 -46.98
N GLU A 102 27.71 -4.11 -47.17
CA GLU A 102 28.21 -3.02 -46.34
C GLU A 102 27.46 -1.71 -46.59
N GLN A 103 27.09 -1.43 -47.85
CA GLN A 103 26.18 -0.34 -48.21
C GLN A 103 24.76 -0.57 -47.69
N GLN A 104 24.25 -1.81 -47.73
CA GLN A 104 22.95 -2.16 -47.13
C GLN A 104 22.96 -1.96 -45.61
N ASN A 105 24.04 -2.38 -44.95
CA ASN A 105 24.22 -2.21 -43.49
C ASN A 105 24.36 -0.74 -43.09
N GLN A 106 25.07 0.08 -43.88
CA GLN A 106 25.17 1.52 -43.64
C GLN A 106 23.83 2.25 -43.85
N GLN A 107 22.97 1.75 -44.73
CA GLN A 107 21.64 2.30 -44.95
C GLN A 107 20.67 1.92 -43.82
N ILE A 108 20.78 0.71 -43.26
CA ILE A 108 20.01 0.24 -42.08
C ILE A 108 20.38 1.05 -40.82
N MET A 109 21.64 1.46 -40.66
CA MET A 109 22.09 2.30 -39.54
C MET A 109 21.52 3.73 -39.55
N LYS A 110 20.94 4.20 -40.67
CA LYS A 110 20.32 5.53 -40.78
C LYS A 110 18.83 5.58 -40.41
N ASP A 111 18.20 4.46 -40.12
CA ASP A 111 16.79 4.42 -39.70
C ASP A 111 16.63 4.73 -38.20
N ASN A 112 15.67 5.60 -37.86
CA ASN A 112 15.36 6.06 -36.50
C ASN A 112 15.09 4.94 -35.46
N LYS A 113 14.93 3.68 -35.88
CA LYS A 113 14.79 2.51 -35.02
C LYS A 113 16.12 2.00 -34.44
N ALA A 114 17.23 2.18 -35.16
CA ALA A 114 18.57 1.79 -34.70
C ALA A 114 19.05 2.69 -33.54
N ARG A 115 18.61 3.95 -33.49
CA ARG A 115 18.90 4.85 -32.36
C ARG A 115 18.19 4.41 -31.08
N VAL A 116 16.94 3.96 -31.15
CA VAL A 116 16.19 3.49 -29.96
C VAL A 116 16.70 2.14 -29.49
N PHE A 117 16.98 1.19 -30.39
CA PHE A 117 17.58 -0.11 -30.05
C PHE A 117 19.03 0.00 -29.58
N ALA A 118 19.83 0.90 -30.16
CA ALA A 118 21.18 1.18 -29.66
C ALA A 118 21.11 1.89 -28.30
N GLN A 119 20.10 2.73 -28.03
CA GLN A 119 19.95 3.37 -26.73
C GLN A 119 19.49 2.38 -25.65
N GLU A 120 18.60 1.43 -25.97
CA GLU A 120 18.24 0.31 -25.06
C GLU A 120 19.42 -0.66 -24.85
N GLN A 121 20.16 -1.03 -25.90
CA GLN A 121 21.34 -1.90 -25.74
C GLN A 121 22.55 -1.20 -25.11
N VAL A 122 22.71 0.12 -25.28
CA VAL A 122 23.76 0.91 -24.62
C VAL A 122 23.38 1.11 -23.15
N VAL A 123 22.11 1.34 -22.81
CA VAL A 123 21.65 1.40 -21.41
C VAL A 123 21.75 0.02 -20.73
N GLU A 124 21.41 -1.08 -21.41
CA GLU A 124 21.59 -2.43 -20.86
C GLU A 124 23.08 -2.76 -20.68
N ARG A 125 23.96 -2.44 -21.64
CA ARG A 125 25.42 -2.66 -21.52
C ARG A 125 26.09 -1.77 -20.46
N GLU A 126 25.67 -0.51 -20.33
CA GLU A 126 26.22 0.40 -19.30
C GLU A 126 25.87 -0.03 -17.86
N THR A 127 24.82 -0.84 -17.66
CA THR A 127 24.42 -1.32 -16.33
C THR A 127 25.05 -2.64 -15.89
N GLU A 128 25.53 -3.48 -16.81
CA GLU A 128 26.19 -4.76 -16.46
C GLU A 128 27.66 -4.58 -16.04
N ASP A 129 28.35 -3.54 -16.54
CA ASP A 129 29.79 -3.34 -16.32
C ASP A 129 30.15 -2.77 -14.91
N ASP A 130 29.19 -2.22 -14.13
CA ASP A 130 29.41 -1.70 -12.75
C ASP A 130 28.83 -2.65 -11.66
N VAL A 131 28.43 -3.87 -12.00
CA VAL A 131 27.91 -4.84 -11.01
C VAL A 131 29.06 -5.52 -10.28
N ASP A 132 29.17 -5.28 -8.97
CA ASP A 132 30.11 -5.96 -8.06
C ASP A 132 29.68 -7.44 -7.83
N TRP A 133 29.92 -8.29 -8.83
CA TRP A 133 29.59 -9.72 -8.78
C TRP A 133 30.34 -10.48 -7.69
N ASP A 134 31.55 -10.03 -7.33
CA ASP A 134 32.32 -10.61 -6.23
C ASP A 134 31.61 -10.40 -4.89
N PHE A 135 31.10 -9.18 -4.65
CA PHE A 135 30.29 -8.90 -3.47
C PHE A 135 29.01 -9.73 -3.44
N TRP A 136 28.26 -9.78 -4.55
CA TRP A 136 27.01 -10.53 -4.60
C TRP A 136 27.22 -12.05 -4.46
N GLY A 137 28.28 -12.60 -5.05
CA GLY A 137 28.68 -13.99 -4.88
C GLY A 137 29.05 -14.30 -3.43
N ASN A 138 29.83 -13.44 -2.78
CA ASN A 138 30.15 -13.59 -1.36
C ASN A 138 28.91 -13.46 -0.47
N LEU A 139 27.99 -12.53 -0.77
CA LEU A 139 26.73 -12.37 -0.03
C LEU A 139 25.86 -13.62 -0.10
N ILE A 140 25.73 -14.24 -1.28
CA ILE A 140 24.90 -15.44 -1.47
C ILE A 140 25.49 -16.63 -0.72
N ASN A 141 26.82 -16.77 -0.72
CA ASN A 141 27.51 -17.89 -0.08
C ASN A 141 27.64 -17.71 1.44
N ASN A 142 27.83 -16.47 1.92
CA ASN A 142 28.17 -16.16 3.31
C ASN A 142 27.27 -15.05 3.90
N TYR A 143 25.95 -15.13 3.67
CA TYR A 143 25.00 -14.07 4.03
C TYR A 143 25.12 -13.59 5.49
N GLU A 144 25.20 -14.51 6.46
CA GLU A 144 25.30 -14.16 7.89
C GLU A 144 26.61 -13.45 8.25
N GLN A 145 27.70 -13.76 7.55
CA GLN A 145 28.98 -13.10 7.77
C GLN A 145 28.98 -11.70 7.15
N VAL A 146 28.50 -11.56 5.91
CA VAL A 146 28.48 -10.27 5.20
C VAL A 146 27.54 -9.27 5.86
N THR A 147 26.37 -9.72 6.34
CA THR A 147 25.42 -8.86 7.08
C THR A 147 26.02 -8.31 8.38
N ARG A 148 26.91 -9.06 9.04
CA ARG A 148 27.60 -8.62 10.27
C ARG A 148 28.83 -7.75 9.99
N SER A 149 29.62 -8.12 9.00
CA SER A 149 30.90 -7.47 8.69
C SER A 149 30.73 -6.20 7.86
N GLU A 150 29.82 -6.19 6.89
CA GLU A 150 29.67 -5.11 5.91
C GLU A 150 28.21 -4.61 5.75
N PRO A 151 27.46 -4.30 6.83
CA PRO A 151 26.05 -3.90 6.73
C PRO A 151 25.83 -2.63 5.90
N ARG A 152 26.76 -1.68 5.93
CA ARG A 152 26.69 -0.44 5.13
C ARG A 152 26.96 -0.68 3.66
N LYS A 153 27.79 -1.67 3.30
CA LYS A 153 28.01 -2.04 1.89
C LYS A 153 26.75 -2.72 1.36
N LEU A 154 26.19 -3.67 2.11
CA LEU A 154 24.94 -4.34 1.78
C LEU A 154 23.79 -3.35 1.54
N ALA A 155 23.54 -2.44 2.47
CA ALA A 155 22.48 -1.43 2.31
C ALA A 155 22.69 -0.60 1.03
N ARG A 156 23.91 -0.10 0.78
CA ARG A 156 24.22 0.66 -0.45
C ARG A 156 24.03 -0.17 -1.71
N SER A 157 24.44 -1.44 -1.72
CA SER A 157 24.27 -2.32 -2.87
C SER A 157 22.79 -2.59 -3.17
N VAL A 158 21.97 -2.83 -2.13
CA VAL A 158 20.51 -2.97 -2.28
C VAL A 158 19.87 -1.69 -2.82
N TYR A 159 20.29 -0.53 -2.32
CA TYR A 159 19.80 0.78 -2.80
C TYR A 159 20.22 1.13 -4.23
N ARG A 160 21.35 0.61 -4.71
CA ARG A 160 21.74 0.73 -6.12
C ARG A 160 20.90 -0.18 -7.02
N GLY A 161 20.69 -1.43 -6.61
CA GLY A 161 20.06 -2.42 -7.49
C GLY A 161 20.49 -3.82 -7.12
N ILE A 162 19.53 -4.72 -6.86
CA ILE A 162 19.84 -6.15 -6.90
C ILE A 162 19.79 -6.58 -8.37
N PRO A 163 20.87 -7.18 -8.92
CA PRO A 163 20.88 -7.68 -10.29
C PRO A 163 19.75 -8.68 -10.53
N LYS A 164 19.08 -8.57 -11.69
CA LYS A 164 17.89 -9.36 -12.03
C LYS A 164 18.12 -10.87 -11.90
N ALA A 165 19.28 -11.35 -12.35
CA ALA A 165 19.62 -12.78 -12.36
C ALA A 165 19.67 -13.43 -10.96
N ILE A 166 19.99 -12.67 -9.91
CA ILE A 166 20.17 -13.21 -8.55
C ILE A 166 19.10 -12.71 -7.57
N ARG A 167 18.17 -11.87 -8.02
CA ARG A 167 17.18 -11.21 -7.17
C ARG A 167 16.38 -12.19 -6.32
N GLY A 168 15.86 -13.24 -6.95
CA GLY A 168 15.10 -14.28 -6.25
C GLY A 168 15.93 -14.99 -5.17
N THR A 169 17.21 -15.25 -5.43
CA THR A 169 18.11 -15.87 -4.43
C THR A 169 18.38 -14.91 -3.27
N VAL A 170 18.67 -13.64 -3.55
CA VAL A 170 18.99 -12.65 -2.52
C VAL A 170 17.77 -12.37 -1.63
N TRP A 171 16.57 -12.23 -2.20
CA TRP A 171 15.33 -12.10 -1.41
C TRP A 171 15.12 -13.26 -0.44
N GLN A 172 15.32 -14.49 -0.92
CA GLN A 172 15.21 -15.68 -0.10
C GLN A 172 16.25 -15.72 1.03
N GLN A 173 17.47 -15.24 0.78
CA GLN A 173 18.50 -15.12 1.82
C GLN A 173 18.13 -14.07 2.87
N MET A 174 17.67 -12.87 2.43
CA MET A 174 17.24 -11.81 3.35
C MET A 174 16.09 -12.24 4.25
N ALA A 175 15.08 -12.91 3.68
CA ALA A 175 13.93 -13.42 4.42
C ALA A 175 14.20 -14.75 5.15
N LYS A 176 15.37 -15.37 4.95
CA LYS A 176 15.69 -16.73 5.42
C LYS A 176 14.59 -17.74 5.06
N SER A 177 14.02 -17.66 3.85
CA SER A 177 12.91 -18.54 3.44
C SER A 177 13.37 -19.96 3.15
N ARG A 178 14.62 -20.13 2.67
CA ARG A 178 15.24 -21.45 2.42
C ARG A 178 15.61 -22.23 3.68
N SER A 179 15.58 -21.59 4.86
CA SER A 179 15.95 -22.25 6.11
C SER A 179 14.87 -23.20 6.64
N ASP A 180 13.68 -23.25 6.03
CA ASP A 180 12.57 -24.09 6.46
C ASP A 180 12.12 -25.04 5.32
N PRO A 181 12.76 -26.21 5.18
CA PRO A 181 12.37 -27.23 4.19
C PRO A 181 10.94 -27.77 4.39
N ALA A 182 10.36 -27.62 5.59
CA ALA A 182 9.02 -28.11 5.87
C ALA A 182 7.95 -27.28 5.13
N LEU A 183 8.20 -26.00 4.86
CA LEU A 183 7.29 -25.14 4.09
C LEU A 183 7.16 -25.62 2.63
N GLY A 184 8.28 -25.97 1.98
CA GLY A 184 8.25 -26.52 0.62
C GLY A 184 7.51 -27.85 0.54
N ALA A 185 7.72 -28.73 1.53
CA ALA A 185 6.95 -29.97 1.64
C ALA A 185 5.46 -29.72 1.87
N ARG A 186 5.10 -28.70 2.66
CA ARG A 186 3.72 -28.31 2.91
C ARG A 186 3.06 -27.74 1.65
N PHE A 187 3.76 -26.91 0.87
CA PHE A 187 3.30 -26.43 -0.42
C PHE A 187 2.88 -27.57 -1.35
N ARG A 188 3.77 -28.54 -1.58
CA ARG A 188 3.48 -29.71 -2.43
C ARG A 188 2.23 -30.48 -1.99
N ARG A 189 2.02 -30.63 -0.67
CA ARG A 189 0.82 -31.27 -0.12
C ARG A 189 -0.44 -30.44 -0.38
N LEU A 190 -0.38 -29.13 -0.17
CA LEU A 190 -1.51 -28.22 -0.34
C LEU A 190 -1.94 -28.11 -1.82
N VAL A 191 -0.97 -28.09 -2.74
CA VAL A 191 -1.27 -28.13 -4.18
C VAL A 191 -1.99 -29.42 -4.56
N ALA A 192 -1.54 -30.57 -4.03
CA ALA A 192 -2.15 -31.89 -4.31
C ALA A 192 -3.50 -32.11 -3.62
N GLN A 193 -3.84 -31.32 -2.59
CA GLN A 193 -5.10 -31.45 -1.87
C GLN A 193 -6.28 -31.13 -2.80
N ARG A 194 -7.36 -31.91 -2.73
CA ARG A 194 -8.61 -31.60 -3.46
C ARG A 194 -9.47 -30.64 -2.63
N THR A 195 -10.08 -29.70 -3.33
CA THR A 195 -11.03 -28.76 -2.72
C THR A 195 -12.44 -29.34 -2.84
N GLU A 196 -13.12 -29.46 -1.70
CA GLU A 196 -14.49 -29.96 -1.69
C GLU A 196 -15.46 -28.96 -2.34
N PRO A 197 -16.44 -29.43 -3.14
CA PRO A 197 -17.48 -28.57 -3.69
C PRO A 197 -18.23 -27.84 -2.55
N ASN A 198 -18.46 -26.53 -2.71
CA ASN A 198 -19.12 -25.64 -1.73
C ASN A 198 -18.34 -25.33 -0.44
N SER A 199 -17.08 -25.75 -0.30
CA SER A 199 -16.21 -25.29 0.79
C SER A 199 -15.80 -23.81 0.66
N GLU A 200 -15.29 -23.21 1.74
CA GLU A 200 -14.66 -21.87 1.69
C GLU A 200 -13.49 -21.83 0.71
N GLY A 201 -12.69 -22.92 0.64
CA GLY A 201 -11.65 -23.07 -0.36
C GLY A 201 -12.16 -22.93 -1.80
N ALA A 202 -13.34 -23.48 -2.11
CA ALA A 202 -13.95 -23.33 -3.43
C ALA A 202 -14.41 -21.88 -3.73
N ARG A 203 -14.76 -21.11 -2.70
CA ARG A 203 -15.05 -19.66 -2.84
C ARG A 203 -13.77 -18.88 -3.13
N HIS A 204 -12.69 -19.17 -2.40
CA HIS A 204 -11.38 -18.55 -2.64
C HIS A 204 -10.85 -18.87 -4.04
N GLU A 205 -10.96 -20.11 -4.53
CA GLU A 205 -10.54 -20.45 -5.89
C GLU A 205 -11.27 -19.62 -6.97
N LYS A 206 -12.57 -19.37 -6.79
CA LYS A 206 -13.34 -18.51 -7.71
C LYS A 206 -12.84 -17.06 -7.69
N GLN A 207 -12.58 -16.52 -6.50
CA GLN A 207 -12.03 -15.17 -6.34
C GLN A 207 -10.63 -15.06 -6.94
N ILE A 208 -9.77 -16.05 -6.70
CA ILE A 208 -8.42 -16.11 -7.27
C ILE A 208 -8.53 -16.08 -8.80
N ARG A 209 -9.31 -16.99 -9.42
CA ARG A 209 -9.47 -17.04 -10.89
C ARG A 209 -9.94 -15.73 -11.50
N HIS A 210 -10.81 -15.00 -10.81
CA HIS A 210 -11.21 -13.67 -11.25
C HIS A 210 -10.03 -12.68 -11.25
N ASP A 211 -9.23 -12.68 -10.18
CA ASP A 211 -8.11 -11.77 -10.00
C ASP A 211 -6.91 -12.07 -10.91
N LEU A 212 -6.72 -13.33 -11.27
CA LEU A 212 -5.71 -13.78 -12.22
C LEU A 212 -5.74 -12.98 -13.53
N THR A 213 -6.92 -12.83 -14.13
CA THR A 213 -7.11 -12.16 -15.44
C THR A 213 -6.69 -10.69 -15.47
N ARG A 214 -6.64 -10.04 -14.29
CA ARG A 214 -6.30 -8.62 -14.13
C ARG A 214 -4.97 -8.38 -13.43
N THR A 215 -4.26 -9.45 -13.04
CA THR A 215 -2.96 -9.36 -12.38
C THR A 215 -1.85 -9.33 -13.44
N PHE A 216 -1.24 -8.16 -13.63
CA PHE A 216 -0.19 -7.90 -14.64
C PHE A 216 -0.50 -8.40 -16.08
N PRO A 217 -1.67 -8.11 -16.66
CA PRO A 217 -2.10 -8.67 -17.94
C PRO A 217 -1.21 -8.28 -19.14
N LYS A 218 -0.40 -7.22 -18.98
CA LYS A 218 0.53 -6.74 -20.01
C LYS A 218 1.86 -7.53 -20.05
N LEU A 219 2.25 -8.18 -18.96
CA LEU A 219 3.49 -8.94 -18.88
C LEU A 219 3.35 -10.28 -19.61
N ASP A 220 4.34 -10.63 -20.45
CA ASP A 220 4.29 -11.85 -21.28
C ASP A 220 4.01 -13.11 -20.44
N TYR A 221 4.65 -13.23 -19.27
CA TYR A 221 4.53 -14.41 -18.39
C TYR A 221 3.10 -14.63 -17.85
N PHE A 222 2.29 -13.58 -17.69
CA PHE A 222 0.94 -13.65 -17.12
C PHE A 222 -0.17 -13.42 -18.15
N ARG A 223 0.18 -13.24 -19.43
CA ARG A 223 -0.78 -12.88 -20.48
C ARG A 223 -1.76 -14.02 -20.80
N ASP A 224 -1.25 -15.25 -20.85
CA ASP A 224 -2.03 -16.41 -21.27
C ASP A 224 -2.82 -16.98 -20.08
N ALA A 225 -4.14 -17.06 -20.22
CA ALA A 225 -5.05 -17.47 -19.14
C ALA A 225 -4.75 -18.89 -18.59
N ASP A 226 -4.30 -19.79 -19.48
CA ASP A 226 -3.88 -21.15 -19.16
C ASP A 226 -2.35 -21.32 -19.30
N GLY A 227 -1.61 -20.21 -19.23
CA GLY A 227 -0.16 -20.21 -19.28
C GLY A 227 0.49 -20.51 -17.92
N ALA A 228 1.76 -20.90 -17.95
CA ALA A 228 2.52 -21.28 -16.75
C ALA A 228 2.50 -20.20 -15.65
N GLY A 229 2.50 -18.91 -16.00
CA GLY A 229 2.45 -17.84 -14.99
C GLY A 229 1.10 -17.71 -14.28
N GLN A 230 -0.01 -17.88 -15.00
CA GLN A 230 -1.35 -17.88 -14.38
C GLN A 230 -1.58 -19.13 -13.54
N GLU A 231 -1.08 -20.29 -14.01
CA GLU A 231 -1.09 -21.54 -13.22
C GLU A 231 -0.27 -21.43 -11.94
N GLY A 232 0.93 -20.81 -12.02
CA GLY A 232 1.77 -20.57 -10.86
C GLY A 232 1.12 -19.60 -9.85
N LEU A 233 0.53 -18.50 -10.34
CA LEU A 233 -0.25 -17.58 -9.49
C LEU A 233 -1.39 -18.31 -8.79
N PHE A 234 -2.18 -19.09 -9.54
CA PHE A 234 -3.28 -19.89 -8.99
C PHE A 234 -2.77 -20.83 -7.91
N SER A 235 -1.71 -21.59 -8.20
CA SER A 235 -1.16 -22.62 -7.31
C SER A 235 -0.66 -22.02 -6.00
N VAL A 236 0.12 -20.94 -6.06
CA VAL A 236 0.67 -20.28 -4.86
C VAL A 236 -0.43 -19.63 -4.03
N LEU A 237 -1.35 -18.87 -4.65
CA LEU A 237 -2.44 -18.19 -3.93
C LEU A 237 -3.41 -19.18 -3.30
N ARG A 238 -3.76 -20.25 -4.02
CA ARG A 238 -4.63 -21.32 -3.50
C ARG A 238 -3.96 -22.05 -2.35
N ALA A 239 -2.68 -22.41 -2.49
CA ALA A 239 -1.94 -23.05 -1.41
C ALA A 239 -1.87 -22.14 -0.18
N TYR A 240 -1.67 -20.83 -0.36
CA TYR A 240 -1.67 -19.87 0.75
C TYR A 240 -3.03 -19.79 1.45
N ALA A 241 -4.13 -19.70 0.68
CA ALA A 241 -5.48 -19.64 1.25
C ALA A 241 -5.84 -20.88 2.09
N LEU A 242 -5.31 -22.06 1.72
CA LEU A 242 -5.45 -23.29 2.51
C LEU A 242 -4.46 -23.35 3.69
N PHE A 243 -3.30 -22.70 3.56
CA PHE A 243 -2.27 -22.66 4.60
C PHE A 243 -2.69 -21.80 5.79
N ASP A 244 -3.35 -20.67 5.53
CA ASP A 244 -3.80 -19.68 6.51
C ASP A 244 -5.30 -19.36 6.34
N PRO A 245 -6.21 -20.19 6.90
CA PRO A 245 -7.64 -20.02 6.72
C PRO A 245 -8.22 -18.73 7.31
N GLU A 246 -7.58 -18.14 8.32
CA GLU A 246 -8.03 -16.86 8.90
C GLU A 246 -7.91 -15.70 7.91
N VAL A 247 -6.87 -15.72 7.07
CA VAL A 247 -6.73 -14.77 5.95
C VAL A 247 -7.48 -15.28 4.72
N GLY A 248 -7.37 -16.57 4.44
CA GLY A 248 -7.84 -17.18 3.21
C GLY A 248 -7.25 -16.50 1.97
N TYR A 249 -8.11 -16.16 1.01
CA TYR A 249 -7.75 -15.27 -0.09
C TYR A 249 -8.41 -13.90 0.07
N CYS A 250 -7.58 -12.86 0.07
CA CYS A 250 -8.01 -11.48 0.05
C CYS A 250 -7.57 -10.80 -1.24
N GLN A 251 -8.44 -9.96 -1.80
CA GLN A 251 -8.23 -9.26 -3.05
C GLN A 251 -7.01 -8.34 -2.98
N GLY A 252 -6.17 -8.38 -4.01
CA GLY A 252 -4.89 -7.66 -4.04
C GLY A 252 -3.67 -8.52 -3.70
N LEU A 253 -3.84 -9.67 -3.03
CA LEU A 253 -2.72 -10.57 -2.70
C LEU A 253 -2.01 -11.11 -3.95
N SER A 254 -2.73 -11.27 -5.07
CA SER A 254 -2.15 -11.68 -6.35
C SER A 254 -1.05 -10.75 -6.85
N PHE A 255 -1.15 -9.44 -6.57
CA PHE A 255 -0.13 -8.44 -6.93
C PHE A 255 1.13 -8.54 -6.06
N VAL A 256 1.05 -9.14 -4.87
CA VAL A 256 2.22 -9.45 -4.04
C VAL A 256 2.92 -10.70 -4.58
N VAL A 257 2.17 -11.70 -5.03
CA VAL A 257 2.72 -12.98 -5.53
C VAL A 257 3.33 -12.86 -6.93
N GLY A 258 2.76 -12.04 -7.81
CA GLY A 258 3.26 -11.87 -9.18
C GLY A 258 4.76 -11.53 -9.26
N PRO A 259 5.25 -10.51 -8.55
CA PRO A 259 6.67 -10.18 -8.52
C PRO A 259 7.56 -11.32 -7.99
N LEU A 260 7.06 -12.14 -7.06
CA LEU A 260 7.82 -13.30 -6.56
C LEU A 260 7.98 -14.34 -7.66
N LEU A 261 6.90 -14.72 -8.35
CA LEU A 261 6.92 -15.72 -9.43
C LEU A 261 7.75 -15.31 -10.64
N LEU A 262 7.92 -14.01 -10.88
CA LEU A 262 8.82 -13.52 -11.93
C LEU A 262 10.30 -13.67 -11.58
N ASN A 263 10.64 -13.93 -10.32
CA ASN A 263 12.03 -14.03 -9.84
C ASN A 263 12.37 -15.40 -9.23
N MET A 264 11.41 -16.30 -9.03
CA MET A 264 11.66 -17.65 -8.50
C MET A 264 10.52 -18.63 -8.83
N PRO A 265 10.76 -19.96 -8.75
CA PRO A 265 9.73 -20.97 -8.92
C PRO A 265 8.63 -20.94 -7.84
N ASP A 266 7.49 -21.56 -8.14
CA ASP A 266 6.27 -21.56 -7.33
C ASP A 266 6.49 -21.94 -5.85
N GLU A 267 7.25 -23.01 -5.60
CA GLU A 267 7.51 -23.49 -4.23
C GLU A 267 8.32 -22.46 -3.43
N GLU A 268 9.32 -21.85 -4.05
CA GLU A 268 10.16 -20.82 -3.43
C GLU A 268 9.34 -19.53 -3.20
N ALA A 269 8.49 -19.16 -4.16
CA ALA A 269 7.59 -18.02 -4.08
C ALA A 269 6.58 -18.20 -2.93
N PHE A 270 6.02 -19.39 -2.76
CA PHE A 270 5.16 -19.72 -1.62
C PHE A 270 5.91 -19.60 -0.28
N CYS A 271 7.11 -20.16 -0.17
CA CYS A 271 7.89 -20.08 1.06
C CYS A 271 8.21 -18.62 1.42
N LEU A 272 8.57 -17.81 0.44
CA LEU A 272 8.87 -16.40 0.64
C LEU A 272 7.61 -15.58 0.95
N LEU A 273 6.46 -15.89 0.34
CA LEU A 273 5.17 -15.30 0.69
C LEU A 273 4.82 -15.57 2.16
N VAL A 274 5.00 -16.81 2.64
CA VAL A 274 4.77 -17.14 4.06
C VAL A 274 5.67 -16.29 4.97
N LYS A 275 6.95 -16.08 4.61
CA LYS A 275 7.84 -15.18 5.37
C LYS A 275 7.36 -13.74 5.33
N LEU A 276 6.93 -13.22 4.17
CA LEU A 276 6.35 -11.86 4.08
C LEU A 276 5.13 -11.70 5.00
N MET A 277 4.24 -12.69 4.99
CA MET A 277 3.02 -12.65 5.79
C MET A 277 3.33 -12.69 7.29
N TYR A 278 4.12 -13.67 7.74
CA TYR A 278 4.33 -13.92 9.18
C TYR A 278 5.53 -13.17 9.78
N THR A 279 6.66 -13.11 9.07
CA THR A 279 7.91 -12.53 9.58
C THR A 279 7.98 -11.03 9.34
N TYR A 280 7.53 -10.56 8.17
CA TYR A 280 7.51 -9.13 7.85
C TYR A 280 6.22 -8.42 8.30
N GLY A 281 5.22 -9.18 8.75
CA GLY A 281 3.96 -8.63 9.28
C GLY A 281 2.97 -8.18 8.22
N LEU A 282 3.08 -8.66 6.98
CA LEU A 282 2.13 -8.32 5.92
C LEU A 282 0.74 -8.92 6.20
N ARG A 283 0.68 -10.06 6.91
CA ARG A 283 -0.54 -10.80 7.24
C ARG A 283 -1.64 -9.94 7.83
N GLY A 284 -1.30 -9.05 8.76
CA GLY A 284 -2.29 -8.21 9.45
C GLY A 284 -3.01 -7.21 8.53
N HIS A 285 -2.50 -6.94 7.32
CA HIS A 285 -3.19 -6.11 6.33
C HIS A 285 -4.34 -6.85 5.63
N PHE A 286 -4.33 -8.18 5.69
CA PHE A 286 -5.27 -9.06 4.99
C PHE A 286 -6.22 -9.82 5.93
N LEU A 287 -6.01 -9.71 7.25
CA LEU A 287 -6.96 -10.25 8.23
C LEU A 287 -8.32 -9.53 8.11
N PRO A 288 -9.45 -10.19 8.44
CA PRO A 288 -10.78 -9.60 8.32
C PRO A 288 -10.96 -8.26 9.05
N THR A 289 -10.33 -8.10 10.21
CA THR A 289 -10.36 -6.85 11.00
C THR A 289 -9.49 -5.74 10.40
N MET A 290 -8.49 -6.11 9.57
CA MET A 290 -7.52 -5.20 8.97
C MET A 290 -6.78 -4.31 10.00
N ASP A 291 -6.60 -4.77 11.24
CA ASP A 291 -6.09 -3.95 12.34
C ASP A 291 -4.71 -3.35 12.05
N ASP A 292 -3.79 -4.14 11.48
CA ASP A 292 -2.45 -3.64 11.15
C ASP A 292 -2.49 -2.68 9.96
N LEU A 293 -3.39 -2.85 8.99
CA LEU A 293 -3.58 -1.89 7.91
C LEU A 293 -4.08 -0.55 8.46
N GLN A 294 -5.09 -0.57 9.34
CA GLN A 294 -5.60 0.64 9.99
C GLN A 294 -4.52 1.33 10.81
N LEU A 295 -3.70 0.58 11.55
CA LEU A 295 -2.52 1.10 12.23
C LEU A 295 -1.54 1.76 11.25
N ARG A 296 -1.27 1.14 10.09
CA ARG A 296 -0.38 1.75 9.08
C ARG A 296 -0.97 3.02 8.48
N LEU A 297 -2.28 3.08 8.28
CA LEU A 297 -2.97 4.30 7.81
C LEU A 297 -2.90 5.42 8.85
N TYR A 298 -3.09 5.10 10.14
CA TYR A 298 -2.90 6.06 11.24
C TYR A 298 -1.46 6.57 11.31
N GLN A 299 -0.47 5.68 11.18
CA GLN A 299 0.94 6.07 11.11
C GLN A 299 1.23 6.94 9.90
N PHE A 300 0.68 6.59 8.74
CA PHE A 300 0.82 7.36 7.52
C PHE A 300 0.26 8.77 7.67
N GLU A 301 -0.93 8.94 8.25
CA GLU A 301 -1.55 10.25 8.48
C GLU A 301 -0.63 11.21 9.24
N HIS A 302 -0.01 10.73 10.31
CA HIS A 302 0.91 11.53 11.13
C HIS A 302 2.21 11.84 10.38
N VAL A 303 2.83 10.84 9.74
CA VAL A 303 4.04 11.06 8.95
C VAL A 303 3.78 12.00 7.78
N PHE A 304 2.61 11.90 7.15
CA PHE A 304 2.18 12.76 6.05
C PHE A 304 1.98 14.20 6.52
N ALA A 305 1.33 14.41 7.66
CA ALA A 305 1.18 15.73 8.28
C ALA A 305 2.54 16.36 8.65
N ASP A 306 3.46 15.56 9.21
CA ASP A 306 4.80 16.02 9.59
C ASP A 306 5.66 16.35 8.36
N SER A 307 5.59 15.51 7.32
CA SER A 307 6.47 15.64 6.14
C SER A 307 5.96 16.65 5.11
N LEU A 308 4.63 16.76 4.96
CA LEU A 308 3.96 17.56 3.93
C LEU A 308 2.75 18.32 4.53
N PRO A 309 2.96 19.23 5.50
CA PRO A 309 1.89 19.82 6.30
C PRO A 309 0.83 20.57 5.47
N TRP A 310 1.27 21.32 4.45
CA TRP A 310 0.38 22.06 3.56
C TRP A 310 -0.53 21.13 2.75
N LEU A 311 0.03 20.02 2.24
CA LEU A 311 -0.73 19.06 1.45
C LEU A 311 -1.67 18.23 2.32
N SER A 312 -1.23 17.87 3.53
CA SER A 312 -2.05 17.17 4.52
C SER A 312 -3.26 18.02 4.94
N ARG A 313 -3.06 19.31 5.25
CA ARG A 313 -4.16 20.24 5.55
C ARG A 313 -5.13 20.36 4.36
N HIS A 314 -4.60 20.52 3.13
CA HIS A 314 -5.45 20.56 1.94
C HIS A 314 -6.31 19.30 1.79
N PHE A 315 -5.74 18.11 1.99
CA PHE A 315 -6.50 16.86 1.94
C PHE A 315 -7.57 16.80 3.04
N GLN A 316 -7.27 17.26 4.25
CA GLN A 316 -8.25 17.35 5.34
C GLN A 316 -9.40 18.31 5.00
N GLU A 317 -9.09 19.49 4.45
CA GLU A 317 -10.09 20.48 4.02
C GLU A 317 -10.97 19.95 2.88
N GLN A 318 -10.40 19.18 1.96
CA GLN A 318 -11.14 18.51 0.89
C GLN A 318 -11.87 17.24 1.34
N GLY A 319 -11.68 16.78 2.59
CA GLY A 319 -12.28 15.54 3.09
C GLY A 319 -11.69 14.25 2.49
N VAL A 320 -10.45 14.30 1.99
CA VAL A 320 -9.73 13.16 1.41
C VAL A 320 -9.05 12.35 2.52
N LEU A 321 -9.57 11.15 2.79
CA LEU A 321 -9.02 10.24 3.80
C LEU A 321 -7.98 9.28 3.19
N PRO A 322 -6.88 8.96 3.89
CA PRO A 322 -5.89 7.98 3.42
C PRO A 322 -6.43 6.59 3.12
N THR A 323 -7.49 6.16 3.82
CA THR A 323 -8.23 4.93 3.50
C THR A 323 -8.70 4.88 2.04
N MET A 324 -8.90 6.03 1.39
CA MET A 324 -9.41 6.15 0.02
C MET A 324 -8.35 5.96 -1.08
N TYR A 325 -7.06 5.89 -0.75
CA TYR A 325 -6.00 5.76 -1.75
C TYR A 325 -4.77 4.97 -1.28
N VAL A 326 -4.40 5.07 0.00
CA VAL A 326 -3.21 4.40 0.57
C VAL A 326 -3.45 2.91 0.82
N SER A 327 -4.69 2.50 1.13
CA SER A 327 -5.02 1.10 1.45
C SER A 327 -4.54 0.13 0.38
N GLN A 328 -4.84 0.42 -0.90
CA GLN A 328 -4.40 -0.40 -2.03
C GLN A 328 -2.88 -0.39 -2.20
N TRP A 329 -2.23 0.75 -1.96
CA TRP A 329 -0.77 0.87 -2.05
C TRP A 329 -0.08 -0.04 -1.04
N LEU A 330 -0.53 -0.05 0.21
CA LEU A 330 0.08 -0.88 1.25
C LEU A 330 -0.23 -2.37 1.06
N MET A 331 -1.48 -2.72 0.77
CA MET A 331 -1.88 -4.12 0.59
C MET A 331 -1.16 -4.78 -0.60
N THR A 332 -0.99 -4.05 -1.72
CA THR A 332 -0.29 -4.60 -2.90
C THR A 332 1.19 -4.31 -2.92
N MET A 333 1.75 -3.68 -1.88
CA MET A 333 3.12 -3.18 -1.88
C MET A 333 3.42 -2.35 -3.15
N PHE A 334 2.47 -1.49 -3.54
CA PHE A 334 2.42 -0.66 -4.74
C PHE A 334 2.42 -1.40 -6.08
N ALA A 335 2.47 -2.73 -6.09
CA ALA A 335 2.62 -3.54 -7.29
C ALA A 335 1.40 -3.42 -8.25
N TYR A 336 0.24 -2.98 -7.76
CA TYR A 336 -0.92 -2.66 -8.61
C TYR A 336 -0.71 -1.43 -9.50
N ARG A 337 0.01 -0.41 -9.02
CA ARG A 337 0.15 0.90 -9.69
C ARG A 337 1.51 1.10 -10.36
N LEU A 338 2.56 0.48 -9.82
CA LEU A 338 3.92 0.65 -10.33
C LEU A 338 4.22 -0.27 -11.52
N PRO A 339 4.99 0.22 -12.51
CA PRO A 339 5.69 -0.63 -13.47
C PRO A 339 6.52 -1.72 -12.77
N ILE A 340 6.64 -2.89 -13.39
CA ILE A 340 7.20 -4.08 -12.74
C ILE A 340 8.65 -3.89 -12.28
N GLU A 341 9.48 -3.16 -13.03
CA GLU A 341 10.86 -2.90 -12.66
C GLU A 341 10.96 -2.05 -11.37
N LEU A 342 10.09 -1.06 -11.20
CA LEU A 342 10.01 -0.28 -9.95
C LEU A 342 9.47 -1.12 -8.79
N THR A 343 8.52 -2.01 -9.07
CA THR A 343 8.03 -2.98 -8.10
C THR A 343 9.16 -3.87 -7.59
N PHE A 344 10.06 -4.36 -8.45
CA PHE A 344 11.22 -5.12 -8.02
C PHE A 344 12.16 -4.32 -7.12
N ARG A 345 12.44 -3.06 -7.49
CA ARG A 345 13.26 -2.16 -6.66
C ARG A 345 12.64 -1.91 -5.28
N LEU A 346 11.31 -1.80 -5.21
CA LEU A 346 10.62 -1.68 -3.94
C LEU A 346 10.71 -2.96 -3.10
N PHE A 347 10.54 -4.13 -3.72
CA PHE A 347 10.69 -5.42 -3.02
C PHE A 347 12.12 -5.62 -2.49
N ASP A 348 13.14 -5.22 -3.25
CA ASP A 348 14.54 -5.23 -2.79
C ASP A 348 14.69 -4.49 -1.44
N VAL A 349 14.09 -3.30 -1.32
CA VAL A 349 14.12 -2.48 -0.10
C VAL A 349 13.24 -3.08 1.00
N VAL A 350 12.07 -3.62 0.67
CA VAL A 350 11.16 -4.26 1.65
C VAL A 350 11.85 -5.45 2.32
N PHE A 351 12.55 -6.30 1.56
CA PHE A 351 13.26 -7.43 2.14
C PHE A 351 14.49 -7.01 2.95
N ALA A 352 15.09 -5.86 2.65
CA ALA A 352 16.23 -5.36 3.42
C ALA A 352 15.82 -4.63 4.72
N GLU A 353 14.74 -3.86 4.69
CA GLU A 353 14.38 -2.90 5.76
C GLU A 353 13.01 -3.15 6.40
N GLY A 354 12.18 -3.99 5.80
CA GLY A 354 10.82 -4.28 6.24
C GLY A 354 9.74 -3.37 5.62
N LEU A 355 8.49 -3.60 6.02
CA LEU A 355 7.32 -2.93 5.45
C LEU A 355 7.23 -1.43 5.76
N ASP A 356 7.97 -0.93 6.76
CA ASP A 356 7.97 0.49 7.12
C ASP A 356 8.46 1.38 5.97
N CYS A 357 9.24 0.84 5.02
CA CYS A 357 9.65 1.56 3.82
C CYS A 357 8.47 1.97 2.91
N LEU A 358 7.35 1.24 2.95
CA LEU A 358 6.17 1.55 2.15
C LEU A 358 5.58 2.92 2.51
N LEU A 359 5.67 3.32 3.79
CA LEU A 359 5.25 4.64 4.24
C LEU A 359 6.14 5.75 3.67
N ARG A 360 7.46 5.53 3.60
CA ARG A 360 8.41 6.46 2.96
C ARG A 360 8.09 6.65 1.48
N VAL A 361 7.80 5.55 0.78
CA VAL A 361 7.44 5.58 -0.64
C VAL A 361 6.13 6.35 -0.85
N ALA A 362 5.11 6.09 -0.02
CA ALA A 362 3.83 6.81 -0.09
C ALA A 362 4.03 8.33 0.01
N VAL A 363 4.81 8.78 1.00
CA VAL A 363 5.10 10.21 1.21
C VAL A 363 5.96 10.78 0.08
N ALA A 364 6.98 10.05 -0.40
CA ALA A 364 7.85 10.51 -1.48
C ALA A 364 7.08 10.74 -2.79
N VAL A 365 6.16 9.84 -3.12
CA VAL A 365 5.29 9.96 -4.30
C VAL A 365 4.37 11.18 -4.19
N LEU A 366 3.78 11.42 -3.02
CA LEU A 366 2.96 12.61 -2.77
C LEU A 366 3.79 13.89 -2.82
N LYS A 367 4.98 13.90 -2.23
CA LYS A 367 5.91 15.03 -2.24
C LYS A 367 6.26 15.45 -3.67
N ARG A 368 6.54 14.47 -4.53
CA ARG A 368 6.86 14.71 -5.94
C ARG A 368 5.70 15.37 -6.71
N SER A 369 4.47 15.04 -6.36
CA SER A 369 3.26 15.56 -7.00
C SER A 369 2.57 16.70 -6.24
N GLN A 370 3.22 17.22 -5.19
CA GLN A 370 2.63 18.17 -4.24
C GLN A 370 2.08 19.43 -4.94
N THR A 371 2.87 20.04 -5.82
CA THR A 371 2.45 21.25 -6.55
C THR A 371 1.17 21.04 -7.34
N ARG A 372 0.99 19.85 -7.95
CA ARG A 372 -0.23 19.53 -8.69
C ARG A 372 -1.39 19.25 -7.75
N LEU A 373 -1.17 18.43 -6.72
CA LEU A 373 -2.23 18.01 -5.78
C LEU A 373 -2.85 19.19 -5.03
N LEU A 374 -2.07 20.22 -4.70
CA LEU A 374 -2.55 21.45 -4.03
C LEU A 374 -3.54 22.26 -4.89
N THR A 375 -3.58 22.05 -6.21
CA THR A 375 -4.51 22.77 -7.10
C THR A 375 -5.84 22.04 -7.34
N LEU A 376 -5.98 20.82 -6.83
CA LEU A 376 -7.09 19.94 -7.13
C LEU A 376 -8.14 19.95 -5.99
N ASP A 377 -9.39 19.72 -6.34
CA ASP A 377 -10.49 19.50 -5.40
C ASP A 377 -10.66 18.02 -5.05
N PHE A 378 -11.61 17.68 -4.18
CA PHE A 378 -11.86 16.32 -3.72
C PHE A 378 -11.89 15.26 -4.84
N GLU A 379 -12.72 15.45 -5.87
CA GLU A 379 -12.90 14.45 -6.94
C GLU A 379 -11.62 14.34 -7.80
N ALA A 380 -11.02 15.46 -8.17
CA ALA A 380 -9.81 15.46 -8.98
C ALA A 380 -8.60 14.91 -8.22
N ILE A 381 -8.50 15.11 -6.90
CA ILE A 381 -7.48 14.47 -6.05
C ILE A 381 -7.63 12.96 -6.12
N LEU A 382 -8.83 12.43 -5.85
CA LEU A 382 -9.06 10.98 -5.86
C LEU A 382 -8.80 10.37 -7.22
N GLN A 383 -9.23 11.04 -8.31
CA GLN A 383 -8.93 10.60 -9.66
C GLN A 383 -7.42 10.60 -9.93
N TYR A 384 -6.69 11.64 -9.51
CA TYR A 384 -5.25 11.74 -9.72
C TYR A 384 -4.47 10.66 -8.96
N LEU A 385 -4.87 10.36 -7.72
CA LEU A 385 -4.22 9.37 -6.87
C LEU A 385 -4.49 7.92 -7.33
N ASN A 386 -5.75 7.60 -7.63
CA ASN A 386 -6.17 6.23 -7.92
C ASN A 386 -5.96 5.82 -9.38
N ASP A 387 -6.27 6.72 -10.33
CA ASP A 387 -6.26 6.40 -11.77
C ASP A 387 -5.30 7.27 -12.59
N GLY A 388 -4.88 8.41 -12.03
CA GLY A 388 -4.07 9.41 -12.72
C GLY A 388 -2.58 9.08 -12.86
N PRO A 389 -1.79 10.03 -13.41
CA PRO A 389 -0.38 9.85 -13.74
C PRO A 389 0.56 10.04 -12.53
N LEU A 390 0.10 9.76 -11.31
CA LEU A 390 0.86 9.94 -10.07
C LEU A 390 2.27 9.31 -10.13
N PHE A 391 2.37 8.14 -10.75
CA PHE A 391 3.63 7.38 -10.88
C PHE A 391 4.32 7.58 -12.23
N ALA A 392 3.73 8.32 -13.17
CA ALA A 392 4.24 8.44 -14.54
C ALA A 392 5.64 9.07 -14.61
N PHE A 393 5.98 9.93 -13.63
CA PHE A 393 7.32 10.48 -13.47
C PHE A 393 8.37 9.38 -13.26
N TYR A 394 8.06 8.37 -12.44
CA TYR A 394 8.99 7.29 -12.16
C TYR A 394 9.08 6.29 -13.31
N SER A 395 8.03 6.13 -14.12
CA SER A 395 8.01 5.21 -15.26
C SER A 395 9.06 5.55 -16.34
N HIS A 396 9.44 6.81 -16.46
CA HIS A 396 10.41 7.29 -17.46
C HIS A 396 11.75 7.70 -16.84
N ALA A 397 11.87 7.61 -15.51
CA ALA A 397 13.08 7.94 -14.78
C ALA A 397 13.93 6.69 -14.54
N ALA A 398 15.17 6.88 -14.08
CA ALA A 398 16.02 5.77 -13.68
C ALA A 398 15.32 4.94 -12.57
N PRO A 399 15.42 3.59 -12.59
CA PRO A 399 14.67 2.72 -11.68
C PRO A 399 14.96 2.96 -10.19
N ASP A 400 16.11 3.55 -9.87
CA ASP A 400 16.55 3.86 -8.52
C ASP A 400 16.01 5.21 -8.00
N MET A 401 15.42 6.06 -8.85
CA MET A 401 14.90 7.37 -8.44
C MET A 401 13.79 7.28 -7.40
N LEU A 402 12.87 6.32 -7.53
CA LEU A 402 11.81 6.10 -6.54
C LEU A 402 12.40 5.77 -5.17
N VAL A 403 13.40 4.89 -5.14
CA VAL A 403 14.08 4.45 -3.93
C VAL A 403 14.89 5.60 -3.31
N ARG A 404 15.58 6.40 -4.14
CA ARG A 404 16.31 7.60 -3.69
C ARG A 404 15.38 8.62 -3.06
N ASP A 405 14.26 8.94 -3.70
CA ASP A 405 13.26 9.88 -3.18
C ASP A 405 12.64 9.36 -1.88
N ALA A 406 12.32 8.08 -1.80
CA ALA A 406 11.84 7.45 -0.57
C ALA A 406 12.86 7.54 0.57
N ASN A 407 14.15 7.38 0.28
CA ASN A 407 15.20 7.46 1.30
C ASN A 407 15.42 8.89 1.83
N GLN A 408 15.00 9.93 1.10
CA GLN A 408 15.02 11.31 1.60
C GLN A 408 13.90 11.59 2.62
N VAL A 409 12.88 10.72 2.70
CA VAL A 409 11.83 10.82 3.71
C VAL A 409 12.32 10.16 4.99
N SER A 410 12.66 10.98 5.98
CA SER A 410 13.09 10.50 7.29
C SER A 410 11.89 10.08 8.14
N ILE A 411 11.70 8.77 8.32
CA ILE A 411 10.75 8.23 9.30
C ILE A 411 11.52 7.60 10.45
N ASN A 412 11.35 8.12 11.66
CA ASN A 412 11.97 7.57 12.84
C ASN A 412 11.16 6.36 13.36
N SER A 413 11.81 5.19 13.45
CA SER A 413 11.18 3.97 13.99
C SER A 413 10.63 4.18 15.41
N ARG A 414 11.27 5.01 16.25
CA ARG A 414 10.75 5.34 17.59
C ARG A 414 9.42 6.09 17.52
N THR A 415 9.26 6.96 16.53
CA THR A 415 8.00 7.68 16.29
C THR A 415 6.91 6.71 15.85
N LEU A 416 7.19 5.80 14.92
CA LEU A 416 6.22 4.78 14.51
C LEU A 416 5.79 3.88 15.68
N GLN A 417 6.72 3.51 16.56
CA GLN A 417 6.41 2.73 17.76
C GLN A 417 5.58 3.53 18.78
N LYS A 418 5.83 4.84 18.90
CA LYS A 418 5.00 5.74 19.73
C LYS A 418 3.57 5.81 19.17
N LEU A 419 3.43 6.06 17.87
CA LEU A 419 2.15 6.11 17.18
C LEU A 419 1.40 4.78 17.29
N ARG A 420 2.10 3.65 17.25
CA ARG A 420 1.49 2.33 17.49
C ARG A 420 0.87 2.23 18.88
N ARG A 421 1.57 2.66 19.93
CA ARG A 421 1.01 2.65 21.30
C ARG A 421 -0.21 3.56 21.40
N GLN A 422 -0.12 4.77 20.85
CA GLN A 422 -1.23 5.73 20.84
C GLN A 422 -2.45 5.17 20.12
N TYR A 423 -2.26 4.55 18.95
CA TYR A 423 -3.35 3.91 18.21
C TYR A 423 -4.02 2.79 19.01
N ILE A 424 -3.24 1.91 19.64
CA ILE A 424 -3.76 0.82 20.47
C ILE A 424 -4.54 1.37 21.67
N GLU A 425 -4.02 2.38 22.35
CA GLU A 425 -4.69 3.05 23.48
C GLU A 425 -5.99 3.75 23.05
N GLU A 426 -6.00 4.41 21.89
CA GLU A 426 -7.21 5.02 21.31
C GLU A 426 -8.26 3.98 20.94
N MET A 427 -7.85 2.86 20.33
CA MET A 427 -8.75 1.75 19.99
C MET A 427 -9.34 1.10 21.24
N GLN A 428 -8.53 0.80 22.25
CA GLN A 428 -9.01 0.21 23.51
C GLN A 428 -10.01 1.12 24.21
N ARG A 429 -9.77 2.43 24.19
CA ARG A 429 -10.70 3.42 24.76
C ARG A 429 -12.04 3.44 24.01
N ARG A 430 -12.01 3.48 22.67
CA ARG A 430 -13.23 3.44 21.85
C ARG A 430 -14.03 2.15 22.07
N MET A 431 -13.35 1.01 22.17
CA MET A 431 -13.98 -0.27 22.47
C MET A 431 -14.65 -0.27 23.85
N ALA A 432 -13.97 0.27 24.87
CA ALA A 432 -14.54 0.39 26.21
C ALA A 432 -15.76 1.33 26.26
N GLU A 433 -15.69 2.47 25.57
CA GLU A 433 -16.81 3.42 25.42
C GLU A 433 -18.01 2.77 24.71
N GLU A 434 -17.76 1.95 23.67
CA GLU A 434 -18.83 1.23 22.97
C GLU A 434 -19.44 0.10 23.81
N GLU A 435 -18.63 -0.64 24.57
CA GLU A 435 -19.11 -1.65 25.52
C GLU A 435 -19.98 -1.03 26.63
N GLU A 436 -19.56 0.13 27.16
CA GLU A 436 -20.32 0.89 28.15
C GLU A 436 -21.64 1.40 27.55
N ALA A 437 -21.60 2.01 26.36
CA ALA A 437 -22.80 2.47 25.67
C ALA A 437 -23.78 1.33 25.34
N ASN A 438 -23.28 0.14 24.98
CA ASN A 438 -24.12 -1.04 24.75
C ASN A 438 -24.75 -1.57 26.04
N ARG A 439 -24.02 -1.55 27.15
CA ARG A 439 -24.56 -1.89 28.47
C ARG A 439 -25.68 -0.95 28.88
N GLU A 440 -25.45 0.35 28.78
CA GLU A 440 -26.46 1.38 29.06
C GLU A 440 -27.70 1.23 28.15
N ARG A 441 -27.51 0.89 26.88
CA ARG A 441 -28.63 0.61 25.96
C ARG A 441 -29.45 -0.60 26.40
N SER A 442 -28.79 -1.69 26.79
CA SER A 442 -29.47 -2.90 27.27
C SER A 442 -30.25 -2.64 28.56
N GLU A 443 -29.65 -1.93 29.50
CA GLU A 443 -30.32 -1.54 30.76
C GLU A 443 -31.51 -0.61 30.49
N ASN A 444 -31.35 0.39 29.63
CA ASN A 444 -32.46 1.27 29.22
C ASN A 444 -33.59 0.50 28.54
N GLU A 445 -33.29 -0.54 27.76
CA GLU A 445 -34.29 -1.38 27.13
C GLU A 445 -35.05 -2.24 28.15
N GLN A 446 -34.35 -2.81 29.14
CA GLN A 446 -34.96 -3.54 30.26
C GLN A 446 -35.88 -2.64 31.08
N LEU A 447 -35.42 -1.44 31.45
CA LEU A 447 -36.21 -0.48 32.21
C LEU A 447 -37.46 -0.03 31.44
N LYS A 448 -37.36 0.13 30.11
CA LYS A 448 -38.53 0.42 29.26
C LYS A 448 -39.55 -0.72 29.27
N GLN A 449 -39.08 -1.97 29.21
CA GLN A 449 -39.96 -3.14 29.30
C GLN A 449 -40.65 -3.23 30.66
N GLU A 450 -39.91 -3.02 31.75
CA GLU A 450 -40.46 -3.00 33.11
C GLU A 450 -41.49 -1.88 33.27
N CYS A 451 -41.19 -0.67 32.80
CA CYS A 451 -42.14 0.44 32.79
C CYS A 451 -43.42 0.12 31.99
N ALA A 452 -43.29 -0.57 30.86
CA ALA A 452 -44.45 -1.00 30.05
C ALA A 452 -45.29 -2.06 30.78
N GLN A 453 -44.65 -3.03 31.44
CA GLN A 453 -45.34 -4.04 32.24
C GLN A 453 -46.09 -3.41 33.42
N LEU A 454 -45.45 -2.48 34.14
CA LEU A 454 -46.07 -1.75 35.24
C LEU A 454 -47.27 -0.92 34.76
N ARG A 455 -47.16 -0.25 33.59
CA ARG A 455 -48.28 0.48 32.97
C ARG A 455 -49.44 -0.45 32.61
N ASN A 456 -49.17 -1.60 31.99
CA ASN A 456 -50.20 -2.58 31.65
C ASN A 456 -50.90 -3.12 32.90
N LYS A 457 -50.13 -3.40 33.97
CA LYS A 457 -50.66 -3.86 35.25
C LYS A 457 -51.53 -2.79 35.92
N LEU A 458 -51.11 -1.53 35.86
CA LEU A 458 -51.90 -0.39 36.32
C LEU A 458 -53.22 -0.25 35.55
N GLN A 459 -53.17 -0.42 34.22
CA GLN A 459 -54.35 -0.37 33.37
C GLN A 459 -55.32 -1.53 33.65
N GLU A 460 -54.80 -2.75 33.82
CA GLU A 460 -55.62 -3.93 34.17
C GLU A 460 -56.31 -3.78 35.53
N LEU A 461 -55.59 -3.26 36.52
CA LEU A 461 -56.13 -2.94 37.84
C LEU A 461 -57.21 -1.85 37.79
N THR A 462 -57.11 -0.92 36.84
CA THR A 462 -58.09 0.16 36.63
C THR A 462 -59.31 -0.31 35.84
N SER A 463 -59.19 -1.34 35.00
CA SER A 463 -60.26 -1.86 34.14
C SER A 463 -61.14 -2.94 34.76
N LYS A 464 -60.79 -3.50 35.93
CA LYS A 464 -61.64 -4.48 36.63
C LYS A 464 -62.81 -3.76 37.33
N PRO A 465 -64.08 -4.02 36.97
CA PRO A 465 -65.21 -3.48 37.71
C PRO A 465 -65.39 -4.30 38.99
N ASN A 466 -64.86 -3.81 40.12
CA ASN A 466 -65.25 -4.31 41.43
C ASN A 466 -66.36 -3.40 41.99
N SER A 467 -67.60 -3.81 41.77
CA SER A 467 -68.68 -3.52 42.70
C SER A 467 -68.34 -4.20 44.05
N ASP A 468 -68.46 -3.43 45.14
CA ASP A 468 -68.51 -3.88 46.54
C ASP A 468 -67.23 -3.85 47.40
N ALA A 469 -66.28 -2.93 47.13
CA ALA A 469 -65.24 -2.55 48.12
C ALA A 469 -64.92 -1.04 48.15
N ASN A 470 -65.90 -0.20 47.80
CA ASN A 470 -65.66 1.13 47.21
C ASN A 470 -65.75 2.33 48.18
N ALA A 471 -65.17 2.25 49.38
CA ALA A 471 -65.03 3.45 50.23
C ALA A 471 -63.68 3.51 50.95
N THR A 472 -63.17 2.38 51.44
CA THR A 472 -61.90 2.33 52.17
C THR A 472 -60.69 2.22 51.23
N SER A 473 -60.78 1.37 50.19
CA SER A 473 -59.70 1.22 49.19
C SER A 473 -59.59 2.42 48.24
N GLN A 474 -60.71 3.09 47.94
CA GLN A 474 -60.69 4.33 47.13
C GLN A 474 -59.98 5.47 47.88
N LYS A 475 -60.10 5.50 49.21
CA LYS A 475 -59.41 6.47 50.07
C LYS A 475 -57.92 6.17 50.21
N SER A 476 -57.51 4.91 50.34
CA SER A 476 -56.08 4.54 50.35
C SER A 476 -55.44 4.77 48.98
N LEU A 477 -56.12 4.41 47.89
CA LEU A 477 -55.63 4.67 46.53
C LEU A 477 -55.55 6.16 46.20
N GLN A 478 -56.48 6.99 46.69
CA GLN A 478 -56.35 8.45 46.59
C GLN A 478 -55.20 9.00 47.42
N GLN A 479 -54.94 8.42 48.59
CA GLN A 479 -53.81 8.78 49.44
C GLN A 479 -52.48 8.36 48.81
N ASP A 480 -52.40 7.17 48.21
CA ASP A 480 -51.22 6.67 47.51
C ASP A 480 -50.99 7.45 46.21
N LEU A 481 -52.04 7.79 45.45
CA LEU A 481 -51.93 8.68 44.28
C LEU A 481 -51.50 10.10 44.67
N ALA A 482 -51.96 10.61 45.82
CA ALA A 482 -51.51 11.90 46.33
C ALA A 482 -50.04 11.83 46.77
N GLN A 483 -49.63 10.75 47.43
CA GLN A 483 -48.25 10.52 47.84
C GLN A 483 -47.33 10.35 46.62
N GLN A 484 -47.72 9.57 45.61
CA GLN A 484 -46.93 9.43 44.39
C GLN A 484 -46.90 10.71 43.54
N ARG A 485 -47.94 11.54 43.60
CA ARG A 485 -47.91 12.87 42.97
C ARG A 485 -46.97 13.81 43.71
N GLN A 486 -46.94 13.74 45.04
CA GLN A 486 -46.01 14.51 45.85
C GLN A 486 -44.56 14.06 45.59
N GLU A 487 -44.29 12.75 45.59
CA GLU A 487 -42.97 12.21 45.25
C GLU A 487 -42.55 12.59 43.83
N ASN A 488 -43.45 12.53 42.84
CA ASN A 488 -43.14 13.00 41.49
C ASN A 488 -42.85 14.50 41.44
N GLN A 489 -43.56 15.32 42.22
CA GLN A 489 -43.27 16.76 42.31
C GLN A 489 -41.92 17.01 42.98
N GLU A 490 -41.57 16.26 44.02
CA GLU A 490 -40.27 16.33 44.68
C GLU A 490 -39.14 15.86 43.77
N LEU A 491 -39.34 14.77 43.01
CA LEU A 491 -38.39 14.29 42.00
C LEU A 491 -38.20 15.29 40.87
N VAL A 492 -39.28 15.90 40.36
CA VAL A 492 -39.19 16.96 39.35
C VAL A 492 -38.45 18.20 39.89
N ALA A 493 -38.69 18.56 41.15
CA ALA A 493 -37.95 19.63 41.80
C ALA A 493 -36.46 19.28 41.95
N LYS A 494 -36.14 18.02 42.31
CA LYS A 494 -34.77 17.51 42.41
C LYS A 494 -34.06 17.51 41.06
N VAL A 495 -34.73 17.08 40.00
CA VAL A 495 -34.19 17.13 38.63
C VAL A 495 -33.87 18.56 38.24
N LYS A 496 -34.78 19.51 38.51
CA LYS A 496 -34.56 20.92 38.23
C LYS A 496 -33.42 21.52 39.05
N GLU A 497 -33.25 21.10 40.31
CA GLU A 497 -32.10 21.46 41.15
C GLU A 497 -30.79 20.92 40.59
N LEU A 498 -30.77 19.65 40.15
CA LEU A 498 -29.60 19.01 39.55
C LEU A 498 -29.23 19.64 38.21
N GLU A 499 -30.22 19.99 37.38
CA GLU A 499 -30.01 20.73 36.13
C GLU A 499 -29.38 22.11 36.40
N LEU A 500 -29.82 22.80 37.45
CA LEU A 500 -29.22 24.07 37.86
C LEU A 500 -27.78 23.89 38.33
N ARG A 501 -27.50 22.87 39.15
CA ARG A 501 -26.14 22.55 39.60
C ARG A 501 -25.22 22.19 38.45
N LEU A 502 -25.67 21.34 37.52
CA LEU A 502 -24.91 21.00 36.32
C LEU A 502 -24.61 22.23 35.47
N LYS A 503 -25.55 23.18 35.38
CA LYS A 503 -25.34 24.44 34.67
C LYS A 503 -24.31 25.33 35.36
N ASP A 504 -24.37 25.42 36.69
CA ASP A 504 -23.39 26.17 37.48
C ASP A 504 -22.00 25.53 37.41
N GLU A 505 -21.88 24.21 37.58
CA GLU A 505 -20.63 23.45 37.45
C GLU A 505 -20.02 23.60 36.05
N ARG A 506 -20.86 23.56 35.02
CA ARG A 506 -20.41 23.83 33.64
C ARG A 506 -19.89 25.26 33.50
N ALA A 507 -20.57 26.25 34.08
CA ALA A 507 -20.13 27.64 34.02
C ALA A 507 -18.79 27.85 34.77
N THR A 508 -18.58 27.21 35.92
CA THR A 508 -17.30 27.24 36.63
C THR A 508 -16.20 26.53 35.85
N ALA A 509 -16.49 25.38 35.23
CA ALA A 509 -15.52 24.67 34.39
C ALA A 509 -15.12 25.50 33.17
N GLU A 510 -16.08 26.14 32.49
CA GLU A 510 -15.83 27.04 31.36
C GLU A 510 -15.01 28.28 31.79
N ALA A 511 -15.29 28.85 32.96
CA ALA A 511 -14.53 29.96 33.52
C ALA A 511 -13.08 29.55 33.87
N GLN A 512 -12.89 28.37 34.44
CA GLN A 512 -11.57 27.83 34.77
C GLN A 512 -10.75 27.58 33.48
N LEU A 513 -11.36 26.96 32.47
CA LEU A 513 -10.71 26.72 31.18
C LEU A 513 -10.30 28.03 30.51
N LYS A 514 -11.15 29.07 30.60
CA LYS A 514 -10.82 30.40 30.09
C LYS A 514 -9.61 31.01 30.82
N ALA A 515 -9.56 30.90 32.16
CA ALA A 515 -8.43 31.38 32.95
C ALA A 515 -7.12 30.64 32.59
N ASP A 516 -7.19 29.32 32.40
CA ASP A 516 -6.03 28.51 32.00
C ASP A 516 -5.54 28.87 30.59
N MET A 517 -6.48 29.12 29.66
CA MET A 517 -6.17 29.56 28.30
C MET A 517 -5.50 30.95 28.29
N ASP A 518 -6.00 31.89 29.10
CA ASP A 518 -5.40 33.22 29.23
C ASP A 518 -3.99 33.14 29.83
N HIS A 519 -3.78 32.27 30.83
CA HIS A 519 -2.46 32.02 31.42
C HIS A 519 -1.48 31.41 30.40
N LEU A 520 -1.93 30.43 29.59
CA LEU A 520 -1.12 29.85 28.52
C LEU A 520 -0.78 30.88 27.43
N ALA A 521 -1.72 31.75 27.07
CA ALA A 521 -1.49 32.83 26.12
C ALA A 521 -0.42 33.80 26.62
N GLN A 522 -0.49 34.22 27.89
CA GLN A 522 0.53 35.07 28.51
C GLN A 522 1.91 34.39 28.53
N LYS A 523 1.96 33.10 28.87
CA LYS A 523 3.21 32.33 28.88
C LYS A 523 3.81 32.19 27.48
N ASN A 524 2.97 31.99 26.46
CA ASN A 524 3.42 31.98 25.06
C ASN A 524 4.02 33.32 24.65
N VAL A 525 3.38 34.43 24.99
CA VAL A 525 3.94 35.78 24.72
C VAL A 525 5.30 35.96 25.42
N GLN A 526 5.44 35.53 26.67
CA GLN A 526 6.72 35.57 27.38
C GLN A 526 7.79 34.70 26.71
N LEU A 527 7.42 33.50 26.27
CA LEU A 527 8.34 32.61 25.55
C LEU A 527 8.75 33.20 24.20
N THR A 528 7.84 33.85 23.48
CA THR A 528 8.16 34.56 22.24
C THR A 528 9.16 35.68 22.49
N ILE A 529 8.96 36.52 23.51
CA ILE A 529 9.90 37.58 23.89
C ILE A 529 11.27 36.99 24.25
N LYS A 530 11.29 35.91 25.02
CA LYS A 530 12.54 35.26 25.43
C LYS A 530 13.27 34.61 24.25
N ASN A 531 12.55 34.00 23.31
CA ASN A 531 13.13 33.46 22.10
C ASN A 531 13.74 34.58 21.24
N GLN A 532 13.05 35.71 21.10
CA GLN A 532 13.59 36.87 20.39
C GLN A 532 14.90 37.36 21.04
N GLN A 533 14.93 37.49 22.37
CA GLN A 533 16.15 37.87 23.09
C GLN A 533 17.30 36.88 22.90
N LEU A 534 16.99 35.57 22.84
CA LEU A 534 18.00 34.55 22.58
C LEU A 534 18.51 34.62 21.15
N GLU A 535 17.63 34.85 20.17
CA GLU A 535 18.01 35.05 18.76
C GLU A 535 18.91 36.28 18.59
N ASP A 536 18.56 37.41 19.21
CA ASP A 536 19.36 38.63 19.17
C ASP A 536 20.77 38.39 19.78
N SER A 537 20.84 37.70 20.93
CA SER A 537 22.12 37.34 21.55
C SER A 537 22.95 36.36 20.71
N LEU A 538 22.31 35.47 19.97
CA LEU A 538 22.97 34.52 19.09
C LEU A 538 23.57 35.25 17.88
N GLN A 539 22.83 36.22 17.32
CA GLN A 539 23.32 37.10 16.26
C GLN A 539 24.54 37.91 16.72
N ASP A 540 24.50 38.52 17.92
CA ASP A 540 25.64 39.26 18.47
C ASP A 540 26.89 38.37 18.62
N MET A 541 26.71 37.13 19.10
CA MET A 541 27.80 36.16 19.19
C MET A 541 28.33 35.73 17.82
N GLU A 542 27.46 35.56 16.82
CA GLU A 542 27.87 35.25 15.45
C GLU A 542 28.70 36.38 14.84
N GLU A 543 28.29 37.63 15.02
CA GLU A 543 29.04 38.81 14.58
C GLU A 543 30.42 38.89 15.25
N ALA A 544 30.50 38.67 16.57
CA ALA A 544 31.76 38.62 17.29
C ALA A 544 32.68 37.50 16.78
N LEU A 545 32.11 36.32 16.48
CA LEU A 545 32.86 35.17 15.97
C LEU A 545 33.40 35.45 14.56
N VAL A 546 32.63 36.13 13.70
CA VAL A 546 33.09 36.59 12.39
C VAL A 546 34.25 37.59 12.53
N GLN A 547 34.14 38.57 13.44
CA GLN A 547 35.22 39.53 13.69
C GLN A 547 36.50 38.85 14.18
N ILE A 548 36.39 37.92 15.14
CA ILE A 548 37.53 37.14 15.63
C ILE A 548 38.17 36.33 14.51
N LYS A 549 37.37 35.70 13.64
CA LYS A 549 37.88 34.95 12.48
C LYS A 549 38.63 35.85 11.49
N MET A 550 38.14 37.07 11.23
CA MET A 550 38.85 38.02 10.37
C MET A 550 40.19 38.43 10.99
N LEU A 551 40.21 38.82 12.27
CA LEU A 551 41.44 39.19 12.98
C LEU A 551 42.45 38.04 13.03
N TYR A 552 41.97 36.81 13.24
CA TYR A 552 42.82 35.63 13.22
C TYR A 552 43.42 35.39 11.83
N ALA A 553 42.63 35.52 10.76
CA ALA A 553 43.11 35.39 9.39
C ALA A 553 44.16 36.46 9.04
N GLU A 554 43.97 37.71 9.48
CA GLU A 554 44.96 38.78 9.32
C GLU A 554 46.26 38.47 10.06
N SER A 555 46.18 38.03 11.32
CA SER A 555 47.34 37.64 12.11
C SER A 555 48.10 36.47 11.48
N GLU A 556 47.38 35.48 10.93
CA GLU A 556 48.00 34.32 10.30
C GLU A 556 48.70 34.69 8.99
N ASN A 557 48.11 35.58 8.18
CA ASN A 557 48.75 36.10 6.98
C ASN A 557 50.01 36.93 7.29
N GLN A 558 49.98 37.72 8.38
CA GLN A 558 51.17 38.42 8.87
C GLN A 558 52.25 37.43 9.31
N ARG A 559 51.86 36.36 10.04
CA ARG A 559 52.79 35.30 10.47
C ARG A 559 53.42 34.60 9.27
N GLU A 560 52.66 34.23 8.25
CA GLU A 560 53.18 33.65 7.02
C GLU A 560 54.15 34.59 6.29
N THR A 561 53.80 35.88 6.20
CA THR A 561 54.66 36.90 5.59
C THR A 561 55.99 37.04 6.33
N MET A 562 55.97 37.08 7.66
CA MET A 562 57.17 37.11 8.49
C MET A 562 57.99 35.83 8.37
N THR A 563 57.33 34.68 8.27
CA THR A 563 57.99 33.38 8.07
C THR A 563 58.71 33.33 6.73
N LYS A 564 58.07 33.78 5.64
CA LYS A 564 58.72 33.90 4.31
C LYS A 564 59.93 34.82 4.35
N LYS A 565 59.80 36.01 4.96
CA LYS A 565 60.93 36.93 5.13
C LYS A 565 62.08 36.29 5.90
N PHE A 566 61.77 35.52 6.94
CA PHE A 566 62.78 34.80 7.72
C PHE A 566 63.47 33.70 6.90
N GLU A 567 62.72 32.94 6.09
CA GLU A 567 63.28 31.94 5.18
C GLU A 567 64.17 32.56 4.09
N ASP A 568 63.75 33.69 3.51
CA ASP A 568 64.53 34.43 2.51
C ASP A 568 65.83 34.98 3.10
N LEU A 569 65.77 35.55 4.31
CA LEU A 569 66.97 35.97 5.04
C LEU A 569 67.88 34.78 5.36
N ARG A 570 67.32 33.64 5.76
CA ARG A 570 68.09 32.42 6.02
C ARG A 570 68.82 31.93 4.77
N LYS A 571 68.17 31.99 3.61
CA LYS A 571 68.78 31.65 2.31
C LYS A 571 69.86 32.63 1.87
N ALA A 572 69.76 33.92 2.22
CA ALA A 572 70.78 34.91 1.90
C ALA A 572 72.05 34.81 2.79
N LEU A 573 71.95 34.13 3.93
CA LEU A 573 73.04 33.92 4.90
C LEU A 573 73.79 32.58 4.71
N THR A 574 73.31 31.71 3.81
CA THR A 574 73.97 30.48 3.34
C THR A 574 74.45 30.66 1.92
#